data_AF-A0A4S4AL58-F1
#
_entry.id   AF-A0A4S4AL58-F1
#
_cell.length_a   1.000
_cell.length_b   1.000
_cell.length_c   1.000
_cell.angle_alpha   90.00
_cell.angle_beta   90.00
_cell.angle_gamma   90.00
#
_symmetry.space_group_name_H-M   'P 1'
#
loop_
_entity.id
_entity.type
_entity.pdbx_description
1 polymer ?
#
loop_
_entity_poly.entity_id
_entity_poly.type
_entity_poly.pdbx_seq_one_letter_code
_entity_poly.pdbx_strand_id
1 'polypeptide(L)'
;MDRTTTTESGATPATVRDGLAIQALYWLREGVRTGVLRRPRWEGLVAGPAVMLVLFAISVGAAVGLQRLWVVGPADFNLRTLLFGWLSTLLAAWLCYALYLRRTGDPAIRAPGAAHLFCLLLAQGCFLAVVFLPLGALAVRVPQEVVPPMVWWGAWIAALGVMGLAHWLVLMRGTGRRVLAAGAAVLVLGMNVFEGSQNGEALWVARESDSESSDKREWLRLTQGLMERQPKLLAERLQELEGQRPGEVELYALTFAPYGYEDVFRRESAMVAEVMQQRFGAGRHTLQLVNSVDTLEQWPWATPLNLERAIHHVAHLMDREEDILFLHLTSHGAADGELAASFWPMTVEAITPEILKQWLDQAGIRNRVISVSACYSGNWIEPLADEHTLVMTAADAENTSYGCGRRSELTYFGRAVFDEQLRSHTRSFAEAHAAARPLIEQREKEAGKDDGYSNPQIRVGSAIEERLRLLERRLGDAPARP
;
A
#
# COMPACT_ATOMS: atom_id res chain seq x y z
N MET A 1 -95.66 -1.47 10.08
CA MET A 1 -95.15 -2.61 9.28
C MET A 1 -93.97 -2.07 8.50
N ASP A 2 -92.74 -2.19 9.05
CA ASP A 2 -91.82 -3.32 8.79
C ASP A 2 -91.56 -3.46 7.27
N ARG A 3 -90.36 -3.29 6.72
CA ARG A 3 -89.09 -3.91 7.15
C ARG A 3 -87.88 -3.26 6.45
N THR A 4 -86.90 -2.91 7.28
CA THR A 4 -85.45 -3.18 7.13
C THR A 4 -84.75 -2.92 5.79
N THR A 5 -84.01 -1.81 5.78
CA THR A 5 -82.67 -1.68 5.20
C THR A 5 -81.75 -2.83 5.62
N THR A 6 -81.23 -3.59 4.65
CA THR A 6 -80.05 -4.43 4.80
C THR A 6 -78.93 -3.88 3.94
N THR A 7 -77.96 -3.27 4.63
CA THR A 7 -76.60 -3.01 4.19
C THR A 7 -75.90 -4.31 3.79
N GLU A 8 -75.60 -4.50 2.51
CA GLU A 8 -74.59 -5.46 2.07
C GLU A 8 -73.20 -4.86 2.28
N SER A 9 -72.65 -5.19 3.44
CA SER A 9 -71.22 -5.23 3.70
C SER A 9 -70.61 -6.37 2.86
N GLY A 10 -69.81 -6.04 1.85
CA GLY A 10 -69.12 -6.98 0.98
C GLY A 10 -67.62 -6.70 0.85
N ALA A 11 -66.87 -7.11 1.86
CA ALA A 11 -65.43 -7.42 1.85
C ALA A 11 -64.44 -6.40 1.24
N THR A 12 -63.89 -5.52 2.09
CA THR A 12 -62.51 -5.04 1.93
C THR A 12 -61.55 -6.24 1.90
N PRO A 13 -60.63 -6.38 0.91
CA PRO A 13 -59.68 -7.47 0.89
C PRO A 13 -58.79 -7.40 2.14
N ALA A 14 -58.58 -8.54 2.78
CA ALA A 14 -57.91 -8.70 4.07
C ALA A 14 -56.43 -8.25 4.12
N THR A 15 -55.90 -7.60 3.09
CA THR A 15 -54.48 -7.36 2.86
C THR A 15 -53.92 -6.10 3.52
N VAL A 16 -54.78 -5.24 4.10
CA VAL A 16 -54.36 -3.97 4.75
C VAL A 16 -54.14 -4.13 6.27
N ARG A 17 -54.49 -5.28 6.86
CA ARG A 17 -54.40 -5.51 8.33
C ARG A 17 -53.13 -6.22 8.80
N ASP A 18 -52.30 -6.70 7.89
CA ASP A 18 -51.07 -7.39 8.28
C ASP A 18 -50.01 -6.37 8.71
N GLY A 19 -49.43 -6.58 9.89
CA GLY A 19 -48.35 -5.75 10.40
C GLY A 19 -47.14 -5.72 9.45
N LEU A 20 -46.36 -4.64 9.53
CA LEU A 20 -45.20 -4.37 8.66
C LEU A 20 -44.23 -5.56 8.54
N ALA A 21 -44.01 -6.31 9.62
CA ALA A 21 -43.15 -7.49 9.65
C ALA A 21 -43.68 -8.67 8.80
N ILE A 22 -45.00 -8.89 8.79
CA ILE A 22 -45.64 -9.96 8.00
C ILE A 22 -45.50 -9.62 6.51
N GLN A 23 -45.71 -8.35 6.15
CA GLN A 23 -45.51 -7.88 4.78
C GLN A 23 -44.06 -8.05 4.33
N ALA A 24 -43.07 -7.70 5.17
CA ALA A 24 -41.67 -7.95 4.86
C ALA A 24 -41.36 -9.45 4.65
N LEU A 25 -41.95 -10.35 5.45
CA LEU A 25 -41.79 -11.80 5.29
C LEU A 25 -42.36 -12.31 3.95
N TYR A 26 -43.51 -11.79 3.51
CA TYR A 26 -44.05 -12.13 2.19
C TYR A 26 -43.12 -11.70 1.06
N TRP A 27 -42.56 -10.49 1.15
CA TRP A 27 -41.56 -10.02 0.19
C TRP A 27 -40.30 -10.89 0.17
N LEU A 28 -39.74 -11.24 1.33
CA LEU A 28 -38.57 -12.12 1.42
C LEU A 28 -38.85 -13.51 0.83
N ARG A 29 -40.03 -14.08 1.08
CA ARG A 29 -40.44 -15.36 0.48
C ARG A 29 -40.49 -15.29 -1.04
N GLU A 30 -41.00 -14.20 -1.60
CA GLU A 30 -41.03 -13.99 -3.05
C GLU A 30 -39.64 -13.66 -3.62
N GLY A 31 -38.77 -13.02 -2.82
CA GLY A 31 -37.34 -12.87 -3.10
C GLY A 31 -36.64 -14.22 -3.26
N VAL A 32 -36.84 -15.15 -2.33
CA VAL A 32 -36.32 -16.53 -2.43
C VAL A 32 -36.86 -17.22 -3.68
N ARG A 33 -38.18 -17.16 -3.90
CA ARG A 33 -38.86 -17.77 -5.04
C ARG A 33 -38.26 -17.30 -6.37
N THR A 34 -38.06 -16.00 -6.52
CA THR A 34 -37.49 -15.41 -7.74
C THR A 34 -35.98 -15.58 -7.84
N GLY A 35 -35.27 -15.68 -6.72
CA GLY A 35 -33.86 -16.07 -6.66
C GLY A 35 -33.61 -17.47 -7.21
N VAL A 36 -34.51 -18.43 -6.97
CA VAL A 36 -34.49 -19.76 -7.60
C VAL A 36 -35.18 -19.77 -8.98
N LEU A 37 -35.23 -18.61 -9.64
CA LEU A 37 -35.70 -18.39 -11.02
C LEU A 37 -37.18 -18.70 -11.28
N ARG A 38 -38.01 -18.92 -10.25
CA ARG A 38 -39.47 -19.11 -10.39
C ARG A 38 -40.19 -17.77 -10.64
N ARG A 39 -41.41 -17.84 -11.16
CA ARG A 39 -42.24 -16.65 -11.44
C ARG A 39 -42.72 -15.99 -10.13
N PRO A 40 -42.64 -14.65 -9.99
CA PRO A 40 -43.15 -13.96 -8.81
C PRO A 40 -44.67 -14.05 -8.72
N ARG A 41 -45.20 -14.01 -7.49
CA ARG A 41 -46.61 -13.82 -7.20
C ARG A 41 -46.81 -12.42 -6.63
N TRP A 42 -47.62 -11.62 -7.31
CA TRP A 42 -47.88 -10.23 -6.92
C TRP A 42 -49.08 -10.08 -5.99
N GLU A 43 -49.89 -11.12 -5.85
CA GLU A 43 -51.10 -11.13 -5.04
C GLU A 43 -50.77 -10.91 -3.56
N GLY A 44 -51.43 -9.93 -2.93
CA GLY A 44 -51.26 -9.62 -1.51
C GLY A 44 -50.01 -8.82 -1.15
N LEU A 45 -49.13 -8.49 -2.11
CA LEU A 45 -47.93 -7.70 -1.86
C LEU A 45 -48.22 -6.18 -1.88
N VAL A 46 -48.07 -5.54 -0.73
CA VAL A 46 -48.19 -4.08 -0.61
C VAL A 46 -46.80 -3.44 -0.67
N ALA A 47 -46.59 -2.52 -1.62
CA ALA A 47 -45.34 -1.77 -1.79
C ALA A 47 -45.48 -0.32 -1.27
N GLY A 48 -45.68 -0.18 0.04
CA GLY A 48 -45.71 1.12 0.70
C GLY A 48 -44.32 1.63 1.09
N PRO A 49 -44.15 2.94 1.40
CA PRO A 49 -42.86 3.51 1.81
C PRO A 49 -42.24 2.81 3.02
N ALA A 50 -43.06 2.45 4.02
CA ALA A 50 -42.59 1.74 5.21
C ALA A 50 -42.05 0.32 4.90
N VAL A 51 -42.71 -0.41 4.00
CA VAL A 51 -42.28 -1.76 3.59
C VAL A 51 -40.97 -1.68 2.81
N MET A 52 -40.86 -0.72 1.90
CA MET A 52 -39.64 -0.47 1.13
C MET A 52 -38.46 -0.09 2.03
N LEU A 53 -38.68 0.76 3.03
CA LEU A 53 -37.66 1.12 4.01
C LEU A 53 -37.21 -0.12 4.82
N VAL A 54 -38.14 -0.97 5.25
CA VAL A 54 -37.81 -2.21 5.97
C VAL A 54 -37.02 -3.18 5.09
N LEU A 55 -37.43 -3.39 3.84
CA LEU A 55 -36.70 -4.26 2.92
C LEU A 55 -35.31 -3.74 2.59
N PHE A 56 -35.18 -2.43 2.42
CA PHE A 56 -33.89 -1.78 2.26
C PHE A 56 -33.01 -1.98 3.50
N ALA A 57 -33.54 -1.73 4.70
CA ALA A 57 -32.83 -1.95 5.96
C ALA A 57 -32.40 -3.41 6.14
N ILE A 58 -33.26 -4.37 5.78
CA ILE A 58 -32.92 -5.81 5.80
C ILE A 58 -31.80 -6.11 4.81
N SER A 59 -31.88 -5.60 3.58
CA SER A 59 -30.85 -5.80 2.55
C SER A 59 -29.50 -5.23 2.98
N VAL A 60 -29.49 -4.02 3.55
CA VAL A 60 -28.30 -3.37 4.09
C VAL A 60 -27.74 -4.14 5.28
N GLY A 61 -28.60 -4.52 6.24
CA GLY A 61 -28.20 -5.30 7.41
C GLY A 61 -27.60 -6.65 7.03
N ALA A 62 -28.18 -7.33 6.02
CA ALA A 62 -27.64 -8.57 5.48
C ALA A 62 -26.29 -8.36 4.81
N ALA A 63 -26.13 -7.33 3.97
CA ALA A 63 -24.86 -7.01 3.33
C ALA A 63 -23.76 -6.70 4.35
N VAL A 64 -24.05 -5.83 5.33
CA VAL A 64 -23.14 -5.51 6.44
C VAL A 64 -22.78 -6.79 7.22
N GLY A 65 -23.77 -7.58 7.63
CA GLY A 65 -23.55 -8.80 8.40
C GLY A 65 -22.75 -9.87 7.64
N LEU A 66 -22.99 -10.02 6.34
CA LEU A 66 -22.26 -11.00 5.51
C LEU A 66 -20.84 -10.54 5.20
N GLN A 67 -20.59 -9.24 5.04
CA GLN A 67 -19.23 -8.72 4.86
C GLN A 67 -18.37 -8.95 6.11
N ARG A 68 -18.97 -9.06 7.31
CA ARG A 68 -18.23 -9.44 8.53
C ARG A 68 -17.56 -10.80 8.39
N LEU A 69 -18.15 -11.70 7.61
CA LEU A 69 -17.56 -13.01 7.32
C LEU A 69 -16.26 -12.87 6.51
N TRP A 70 -16.01 -11.78 5.81
CA TRP A 70 -14.77 -11.61 5.04
C TRP A 70 -13.58 -11.21 5.91
N VAL A 71 -13.83 -10.85 7.17
CA VAL A 71 -12.81 -10.46 8.15
C VAL A 71 -12.62 -11.57 9.18
N VAL A 72 -11.39 -12.03 9.37
CA VAL A 72 -11.03 -13.00 10.42
C VAL A 72 -10.59 -12.22 11.67
N GLY A 73 -11.05 -12.63 12.86
CA GLY A 73 -10.71 -11.94 14.12
C GLY A 73 -11.66 -10.79 14.48
N PRO A 74 -11.37 -10.01 15.54
CA PRO A 74 -12.19 -8.86 15.95
C PRO A 74 -12.20 -7.78 14.85
N ALA A 75 -13.25 -6.94 14.79
CA ALA A 75 -13.41 -5.94 13.73
C ALA A 75 -14.06 -4.63 14.24
N ASP A 76 -13.63 -3.52 13.67
CA ASP A 76 -14.22 -2.18 13.78
C ASP A 76 -15.20 -1.93 12.63
N PHE A 77 -16.29 -1.21 12.92
CA PHE A 77 -17.31 -0.86 11.94
C PHE A 77 -17.06 0.54 11.38
N ASN A 78 -16.88 0.64 10.06
CA ASN A 78 -16.69 1.92 9.38
C ASN A 78 -18.03 2.48 8.87
N LEU A 79 -18.63 3.38 9.65
CA LEU A 79 -19.90 4.04 9.30
C LEU A 79 -19.76 4.90 8.03
N ARG A 80 -18.57 5.45 7.76
CA ARG A 80 -18.34 6.31 6.59
C ARG A 80 -18.50 5.51 5.30
N THR A 81 -17.94 4.30 5.23
CA THR A 81 -18.11 3.39 4.09
C THR A 81 -19.58 3.05 3.84
N LEU A 82 -20.40 2.92 4.89
CA LEU A 82 -21.84 2.70 4.73
C LEU A 82 -22.54 3.91 4.06
N LEU A 83 -22.04 5.12 4.26
CA LEU A 83 -22.63 6.32 3.66
C LEU A 83 -22.25 6.50 2.18
N PHE A 84 -21.30 5.73 1.66
CA PHE A 84 -20.90 5.70 0.24
C PHE A 84 -21.31 4.37 -0.42
N GLY A 85 -21.55 4.34 -1.75
CA GLY A 85 -21.93 3.11 -2.47
C GLY A 85 -23.43 2.86 -2.64
N TRP A 86 -24.23 3.92 -2.76
CA TRP A 86 -25.69 3.82 -2.99
C TRP A 86 -26.10 3.96 -4.46
N LEU A 87 -25.15 4.16 -5.38
CA LEU A 87 -25.42 4.48 -6.77
C LEU A 87 -26.10 3.30 -7.48
N SER A 88 -25.70 2.06 -7.21
CA SER A 88 -26.39 0.89 -7.77
C SER A 88 -27.85 0.76 -7.30
N THR A 89 -28.13 1.08 -6.04
CA THR A 89 -29.48 1.02 -5.48
C THR A 89 -30.37 2.13 -6.05
N LEU A 90 -29.85 3.35 -6.15
CA LEU A 90 -30.53 4.48 -6.80
C LEU A 90 -30.79 4.20 -8.29
N LEU A 91 -29.80 3.64 -8.99
CA LEU A 91 -29.93 3.23 -10.39
C LEU A 91 -30.99 2.14 -10.56
N ALA A 92 -31.04 1.14 -9.68
CA ALA A 92 -32.05 0.09 -9.71
C ALA A 92 -33.47 0.65 -9.52
N ALA A 93 -33.66 1.57 -8.56
CA ALA A 93 -34.94 2.23 -8.34
C ALA A 93 -35.39 3.04 -9.59
N TRP A 94 -34.47 3.82 -10.16
CA TRP A 94 -34.74 4.59 -11.37
C TRP A 94 -35.05 3.70 -12.58
N LEU A 95 -34.31 2.62 -12.79
CA LEU A 95 -34.54 1.66 -13.87
C LEU A 95 -35.89 0.94 -13.71
N CYS A 96 -36.28 0.54 -12.50
CA CYS A 96 -37.60 -0.01 -12.22
C CYS A 96 -38.72 0.96 -12.61
N TYR A 97 -38.55 2.26 -12.32
CA TYR A 97 -39.50 3.30 -12.73
C TYR A 97 -39.52 3.49 -14.25
N ALA A 98 -38.36 3.65 -14.89
CA ALA A 98 -38.24 3.84 -16.32
C ALA A 98 -38.79 2.66 -17.14
N LEU A 99 -38.54 1.42 -16.68
CA LEU A 99 -39.06 0.21 -17.32
C LEU A 99 -40.57 0.06 -17.11
N TYR A 100 -41.09 0.44 -15.94
CA TYR A 100 -42.52 0.42 -15.67
C TYR A 100 -43.29 1.35 -16.62
N LEU A 101 -42.79 2.57 -16.86
CA LEU A 101 -43.39 3.51 -17.80
C LEU A 101 -43.41 2.98 -19.24
N ARG A 102 -42.47 2.10 -19.56
CA ARG A 102 -42.27 1.55 -20.90
C ARG A 102 -42.85 0.13 -21.07
N ARG A 103 -43.63 -0.36 -20.10
CA ARG A 103 -44.15 -1.75 -20.07
C ARG A 103 -45.07 -2.09 -21.24
N THR A 104 -45.19 -3.38 -21.56
CA THR A 104 -46.11 -3.86 -22.59
C THR A 104 -47.58 -3.89 -22.12
N GLY A 105 -48.51 -3.95 -23.08
CA GLY A 105 -49.95 -3.97 -22.86
C GLY A 105 -50.57 -5.32 -22.48
N ASP A 106 -49.80 -6.32 -22.02
CA ASP A 106 -50.33 -7.67 -21.65
C ASP A 106 -50.60 -7.79 -20.14
N PRO A 107 -51.86 -7.92 -19.68
CA PRO A 107 -52.24 -7.87 -18.26
C PRO A 107 -51.85 -9.11 -17.43
N ALA A 108 -51.57 -10.26 -18.04
CA ALA A 108 -51.38 -11.52 -17.30
C ALA A 108 -50.03 -11.65 -16.55
N ILE A 109 -49.08 -10.75 -16.83
CA ILE A 109 -47.67 -10.89 -16.40
C ILE A 109 -47.11 -9.52 -15.98
N ARG A 110 -47.80 -8.80 -15.07
CA ARG A 110 -47.40 -7.43 -14.68
C ARG A 110 -47.14 -7.28 -13.19
N ALA A 111 -46.08 -6.55 -12.88
CA ALA A 111 -45.93 -5.93 -11.57
C ALA A 111 -47.00 -4.83 -11.40
N PRO A 112 -47.63 -4.70 -10.21
CA PRO A 112 -48.62 -3.66 -9.96
C PRO A 112 -48.04 -2.25 -10.10
N GLY A 113 -46.79 -2.04 -9.66
CA GLY A 113 -46.09 -0.75 -9.70
C GLY A 113 -44.57 -0.87 -9.86
N ALA A 114 -43.91 0.25 -10.13
CA ALA A 114 -42.44 0.35 -10.11
C ALA A 114 -41.87 0.05 -8.72
N ALA A 115 -42.56 0.46 -7.65
CA ALA A 115 -42.21 0.15 -6.27
C ALA A 115 -42.23 -1.36 -6.01
N HIS A 116 -43.19 -2.09 -6.59
CA HIS A 116 -43.24 -3.56 -6.48
C HIS A 116 -42.04 -4.24 -7.14
N LEU A 117 -41.59 -3.74 -8.29
CA LEU A 117 -40.37 -4.23 -8.95
C LEU A 117 -39.15 -3.99 -8.06
N PHE A 118 -39.00 -2.78 -7.55
CA PHE A 118 -37.86 -2.42 -6.71
C PHE A 118 -37.84 -3.21 -5.39
N CYS A 119 -38.97 -3.32 -4.68
CA CYS A 119 -39.09 -4.14 -3.47
C CYS A 119 -38.77 -5.62 -3.74
N LEU A 120 -39.17 -6.15 -4.90
CA LEU A 120 -38.83 -7.52 -5.27
C LEU A 120 -37.34 -7.68 -5.55
N LEU A 121 -36.69 -6.72 -6.22
CA LEU A 121 -35.24 -6.74 -6.45
C LEU A 121 -34.46 -6.63 -5.14
N LEU A 122 -34.90 -5.80 -4.18
CA LEU A 122 -34.29 -5.74 -2.84
C LEU A 122 -34.40 -7.09 -2.11
N ALA A 123 -35.60 -7.68 -2.10
CA ALA A 123 -35.82 -8.98 -1.44
C ALA A 123 -35.05 -10.13 -2.13
N GLN A 124 -35.01 -10.13 -3.46
CA GLN A 124 -34.24 -11.08 -4.26
C GLN A 124 -32.73 -10.89 -4.04
N GLY A 125 -32.25 -9.65 -4.07
CA GLY A 125 -30.85 -9.29 -3.83
C GLY A 125 -30.38 -9.74 -2.45
N CYS A 126 -31.20 -9.54 -1.42
CA CYS A 126 -30.93 -10.03 -0.07
C CYS A 126 -30.74 -11.56 -0.04
N PHE A 127 -31.59 -12.32 -0.72
CA PHE A 127 -31.44 -13.78 -0.81
C PHE A 127 -30.17 -14.19 -1.56
N LEU A 128 -29.91 -13.57 -2.72
CA LEU A 128 -28.73 -13.86 -3.53
C LEU A 128 -27.43 -13.53 -2.77
N ALA A 129 -27.42 -12.43 -2.01
CA ALA A 129 -26.31 -12.05 -1.14
C ALA A 129 -26.03 -13.14 -0.09
N VAL A 130 -27.07 -13.65 0.60
CA VAL A 130 -26.94 -14.75 1.57
C VAL A 130 -26.40 -16.03 0.94
N VAL A 131 -26.73 -16.31 -0.32
CA VAL A 131 -26.26 -17.52 -1.03
C VAL A 131 -24.81 -17.36 -1.51
N PHE A 132 -24.45 -16.22 -2.09
CA PHE A 132 -23.19 -16.07 -2.84
C PHE A 132 -22.07 -15.35 -2.08
N LEU A 133 -22.36 -14.42 -1.16
CA LEU A 133 -21.31 -13.73 -0.40
C LEU A 133 -20.50 -14.66 0.52
N PRO A 134 -21.08 -15.70 1.16
CA PRO A 134 -20.29 -16.66 1.94
C PRO A 134 -19.26 -17.43 1.11
N LEU A 135 -19.50 -17.62 -0.20
CA LEU A 135 -18.55 -18.29 -1.09
C LEU A 135 -17.25 -17.49 -1.23
N GLY A 136 -17.34 -16.16 -1.34
CA GLY A 136 -16.16 -15.29 -1.34
C GLY A 136 -15.46 -15.27 0.02
N ALA A 137 -16.20 -15.30 1.12
CA ALA A 137 -15.63 -15.43 2.46
C ALA A 137 -14.88 -16.76 2.65
N LEU A 138 -15.37 -17.84 2.03
CA LEU A 138 -14.68 -19.14 2.01
C LEU A 138 -13.39 -19.06 1.18
N ALA A 139 -13.40 -18.39 0.04
CA ALA A 139 -12.23 -18.19 -0.81
C ALA A 139 -11.06 -17.50 -0.07
N VAL A 140 -11.36 -16.56 0.84
CA VAL A 140 -10.36 -15.88 1.67
C VAL A 140 -9.77 -16.80 2.76
N ARG A 141 -10.48 -17.86 3.17
CA ARG A 141 -10.07 -18.79 4.24
C ARG A 141 -9.38 -20.04 3.75
N VAL A 142 -9.64 -20.44 2.50
CA VAL A 142 -9.04 -21.64 1.91
C VAL A 142 -7.69 -21.25 1.30
N PRO A 143 -6.58 -21.88 1.73
CA PRO A 143 -5.26 -21.61 1.13
C PRO A 143 -5.27 -21.86 -0.38
N GLN A 144 -4.58 -21.01 -1.14
CA GLN A 144 -4.55 -21.12 -2.61
C GLN A 144 -3.84 -22.37 -3.12
N GLU A 145 -3.06 -23.03 -2.26
CA GLU A 145 -2.46 -24.34 -2.52
C GLU A 145 -3.51 -25.46 -2.66
N VAL A 146 -4.70 -25.29 -2.05
CA VAL A 146 -5.79 -26.29 -2.05
C VAL A 146 -6.73 -26.07 -3.24
N VAL A 147 -7.03 -24.81 -3.57
CA VAL A 147 -7.94 -24.46 -4.67
C VAL A 147 -7.31 -23.37 -5.53
N PRO A 148 -7.00 -23.66 -6.81
CA PRO A 148 -6.39 -22.69 -7.71
C PRO A 148 -7.25 -21.43 -7.91
N PRO A 149 -6.63 -20.25 -8.11
CA PRO A 149 -7.35 -18.98 -8.30
C PRO A 149 -8.40 -19.02 -9.41
N MET A 150 -8.12 -19.73 -10.51
CA MET A 150 -9.03 -19.89 -11.64
C MET A 150 -10.38 -20.52 -11.25
N VAL A 151 -10.40 -21.41 -10.25
CA VAL A 151 -11.63 -22.05 -9.75
C VAL A 151 -12.48 -21.03 -9.00
N TRP A 152 -11.85 -20.19 -8.17
CA TRP A 152 -12.52 -19.10 -7.47
C TRP A 152 -13.08 -18.05 -8.43
N TRP A 153 -12.29 -17.67 -9.44
CA TRP A 153 -12.76 -16.78 -10.51
C TRP A 153 -13.93 -17.38 -11.27
N GLY A 154 -13.86 -18.65 -11.65
CA GLY A 154 -14.96 -19.35 -12.32
C GLY A 154 -16.24 -19.38 -11.47
N ALA A 155 -16.10 -19.67 -10.18
CA ALA A 155 -17.22 -19.69 -9.24
C ALA A 155 -17.85 -18.29 -9.05
N TRP A 156 -17.03 -17.25 -8.99
CA TRP A 156 -17.48 -15.86 -8.88
C TRP A 156 -18.19 -15.38 -10.15
N ILE A 157 -17.65 -15.69 -11.33
CA ILE A 157 -18.28 -15.39 -12.62
C ILE A 157 -19.63 -16.13 -12.75
N ALA A 158 -19.68 -17.40 -12.35
CA ALA A 158 -20.91 -18.18 -12.36
C ALA A 158 -21.97 -17.57 -11.42
N ALA A 159 -21.58 -17.14 -10.22
CA ALA A 159 -22.46 -16.45 -9.28
C ALA A 159 -23.04 -15.16 -9.88
N LEU A 160 -22.19 -14.32 -10.48
CA LEU A 160 -22.63 -13.12 -11.19
C LEU A 160 -23.61 -13.43 -12.33
N GLY A 161 -23.34 -14.48 -13.10
CA GLY A 161 -24.23 -14.94 -14.18
C GLY A 161 -25.62 -15.33 -13.65
N VAL A 162 -25.68 -16.09 -12.56
CA VAL A 162 -26.94 -16.48 -11.91
C VAL A 162 -27.68 -15.25 -11.36
N MET A 163 -26.97 -14.33 -10.71
CA MET A 163 -27.54 -13.08 -10.21
C MET A 163 -28.11 -12.24 -11.36
N GLY A 164 -27.35 -12.01 -12.43
CA GLY A 164 -27.80 -11.26 -13.60
C GLY A 164 -29.04 -11.88 -14.25
N LEU A 165 -29.06 -13.21 -14.40
CA LEU A 165 -30.21 -13.95 -14.90
C LEU A 165 -31.45 -13.78 -13.99
N ALA A 166 -31.27 -13.85 -12.68
CA ALA A 166 -32.35 -13.70 -11.71
C ALA A 166 -32.97 -12.29 -11.77
N HIS A 167 -32.15 -11.23 -11.81
CA HIS A 167 -32.60 -9.85 -11.96
C HIS A 167 -33.32 -9.63 -13.30
N TRP A 168 -32.74 -10.14 -14.40
CA TRP A 168 -33.34 -10.05 -15.73
C TRP A 168 -34.73 -10.70 -15.77
N LEU A 169 -34.87 -11.92 -15.24
CA LEU A 169 -36.14 -12.64 -15.23
C LEU A 169 -37.23 -11.91 -14.44
N VAL A 170 -36.89 -11.29 -13.30
CA VAL A 170 -37.84 -10.48 -12.52
C VAL A 170 -38.31 -9.28 -13.32
N LEU A 171 -37.38 -8.49 -13.85
CA LEU A 171 -37.70 -7.30 -14.65
C LEU A 171 -38.51 -7.64 -15.90
N MET A 172 -38.13 -8.72 -16.59
CA MET A 172 -38.81 -9.20 -17.80
C MET A 172 -40.23 -9.69 -17.49
N ARG A 173 -40.43 -10.46 -16.42
CA ARG A 173 -41.74 -10.97 -15.99
C ARG A 173 -42.60 -9.92 -15.30
N GLY A 174 -42.05 -8.78 -14.95
CA GLY A 174 -42.80 -7.67 -14.37
C GLY A 174 -43.23 -6.61 -15.39
N THR A 175 -42.51 -6.50 -16.53
CA THR A 175 -42.68 -5.41 -17.51
C THR A 175 -42.95 -5.88 -18.95
N GLY A 176 -42.71 -7.16 -19.25
CA GLY A 176 -42.92 -7.76 -20.57
C GLY A 176 -41.85 -7.42 -21.61
N ARG A 177 -40.80 -6.63 -21.29
CA ARG A 177 -39.76 -6.20 -22.25
C ARG A 177 -38.43 -6.89 -22.03
N ARG A 178 -38.19 -7.97 -22.79
CA ARG A 178 -37.01 -8.83 -22.64
C ARG A 178 -35.67 -8.07 -22.77
N VAL A 179 -35.51 -7.27 -23.83
CA VAL A 179 -34.24 -6.59 -24.16
C VAL A 179 -33.94 -5.47 -23.16
N LEU A 180 -34.91 -4.60 -22.87
CA LEU A 180 -34.70 -3.51 -21.91
C LEU A 180 -34.47 -4.04 -20.48
N ALA A 181 -35.17 -5.11 -20.09
CA ALA A 181 -34.94 -5.76 -18.81
C ALA A 181 -33.53 -6.36 -18.70
N ALA A 182 -33.00 -6.94 -19.79
CA ALA A 182 -31.65 -7.47 -19.82
C ALA A 182 -30.61 -6.35 -19.64
N GLY A 183 -30.75 -5.25 -20.40
CA GLY A 183 -29.88 -4.09 -20.28
C GLY A 183 -29.89 -3.49 -18.86
N ALA A 184 -31.08 -3.36 -18.25
CA ALA A 184 -31.20 -2.88 -16.88
C ALA A 184 -30.54 -3.81 -15.85
N ALA A 185 -30.71 -5.13 -15.98
CA ALA A 185 -30.07 -6.11 -15.10
C ALA A 185 -28.54 -6.04 -15.20
N VAL A 186 -28.01 -5.94 -16.43
CA VAL A 186 -26.56 -5.78 -16.68
C VAL A 186 -26.04 -4.48 -16.09
N LEU A 187 -26.75 -3.35 -16.25
CA LEU A 187 -26.34 -2.06 -15.70
C LEU A 187 -26.31 -2.07 -14.17
N VAL A 188 -27.31 -2.66 -13.51
CA VAL A 188 -27.35 -2.77 -12.04
C VAL A 188 -26.21 -3.66 -11.54
N LEU A 189 -25.98 -4.80 -12.20
CA LEU A 189 -24.91 -5.72 -11.83
C LEU A 189 -23.52 -5.13 -12.06
N GLY A 190 -23.31 -4.49 -13.21
CA GLY A 190 -22.05 -3.82 -13.55
C GLY A 190 -21.75 -2.65 -12.61
N MET A 191 -22.77 -1.86 -12.23
CA MET A 191 -22.61 -0.81 -11.23
C MET A 191 -22.23 -1.37 -9.86
N ASN A 192 -22.83 -2.49 -9.43
CA ASN A 192 -22.44 -3.15 -8.18
C ASN A 192 -20.97 -3.60 -8.20
N VAL A 193 -20.51 -4.19 -9.30
CA VAL A 193 -19.10 -4.62 -9.45
C VAL A 193 -18.17 -3.41 -9.43
N PHE A 194 -18.54 -2.33 -10.13
CA PHE A 194 -17.77 -1.09 -10.16
C PHE A 194 -17.69 -0.41 -8.78
N GLU A 195 -18.81 -0.30 -8.06
CA GLU A 195 -18.81 0.22 -6.68
C GLU A 195 -17.91 -0.63 -5.77
N GLY A 196 -18.00 -1.96 -5.90
CA GLY A 196 -17.14 -2.89 -5.17
C GLY A 196 -15.64 -2.73 -5.48
N SER A 197 -15.27 -2.39 -6.73
CA SER A 197 -13.87 -2.17 -7.10
C SER A 197 -13.33 -0.81 -6.66
N GLN A 198 -14.19 0.21 -6.54
CA GLN A 198 -13.78 1.57 -6.17
C GLN A 198 -13.80 1.81 -4.65
N ASN A 199 -14.64 1.09 -3.91
CA ASN A 199 -14.70 1.19 -2.45
C ASN A 199 -13.52 0.43 -1.81
N GLY A 200 -12.33 1.05 -1.82
CA GLY A 200 -11.10 0.49 -1.22
C GLY A 200 -11.12 0.34 0.31
N GLU A 201 -12.18 0.79 0.99
CA GLU A 201 -12.38 0.64 2.44
C GLU A 201 -13.55 -0.34 2.71
N ALA A 202 -13.29 -1.44 3.41
CA ALA A 202 -14.33 -2.40 3.80
C ALA A 202 -15.23 -1.85 4.95
N LEU A 203 -16.51 -2.25 4.99
CA LEU A 203 -17.42 -1.87 6.10
C LEU A 203 -16.95 -2.39 7.45
N TRP A 204 -16.26 -3.53 7.44
CA TRP A 204 -15.60 -4.10 8.61
C TRP A 204 -14.10 -4.04 8.38
N VAL A 205 -13.39 -3.38 9.28
CA VAL A 205 -11.94 -3.34 9.30
C VAL A 205 -11.49 -4.27 10.41
N ALA A 206 -10.54 -5.16 10.16
CA ALA A 206 -10.00 -6.04 11.21
C ALA A 206 -9.42 -5.16 12.35
N ARG A 207 -9.94 -5.35 13.57
CA ARG A 207 -9.40 -4.76 14.80
C ARG A 207 -8.29 -5.69 15.25
N GLU A 208 -7.06 -5.22 15.22
CA GLU A 208 -5.95 -6.00 15.74
C GLU A 208 -6.10 -6.13 17.27
N SER A 209 -6.16 -7.36 17.78
CA SER A 209 -6.12 -7.63 19.22
C SER A 209 -4.69 -7.51 19.74
N ASP A 210 -4.51 -6.74 20.81
CA ASP A 210 -3.24 -6.39 21.46
C ASP A 210 -2.58 -7.54 22.25
N SER A 211 -2.93 -8.82 22.03
CA SER A 211 -2.55 -9.91 22.94
C SER A 211 -1.68 -11.03 22.36
N GLU A 212 -1.03 -10.84 21.22
CA GLU A 212 0.06 -11.74 20.78
C GLU A 212 1.27 -10.92 20.32
N SER A 213 2.18 -10.70 21.27
CA SER A 213 3.45 -10.02 21.07
C SER A 213 4.48 -10.96 20.44
N SER A 214 4.69 -10.84 19.13
CA SER A 214 6.02 -10.63 18.56
C SER A 214 5.90 -10.10 17.12
N ASP A 215 6.50 -8.95 16.85
CA ASP A 215 6.76 -8.40 15.51
C ASP A 215 5.57 -7.84 14.69
N LYS A 216 4.62 -7.12 15.32
CA LYS A 216 3.64 -6.31 14.57
C LYS A 216 4.29 -5.00 14.11
N ARG A 217 4.54 -4.90 12.80
CA ARG A 217 4.97 -3.69 12.09
C ARG A 217 4.03 -2.54 12.45
N GLU A 218 4.50 -1.54 13.20
CA GLU A 218 3.84 -0.24 13.23
C GLU A 218 3.94 0.36 11.83
N TRP A 219 2.81 0.44 11.13
CA TRP A 219 2.76 1.11 9.84
C TRP A 219 2.73 2.62 10.02
N LEU A 220 3.36 3.33 9.08
CA LEU A 220 3.32 4.79 9.04
C LEU A 220 1.87 5.27 9.00
N ARG A 221 1.49 6.09 9.99
CA ARG A 221 0.21 6.80 9.96
C ARG A 221 0.45 8.18 9.33
N LEU A 222 0.15 8.30 8.04
CA LEU A 222 0.19 9.60 7.36
C LEU A 222 -0.94 10.49 7.88
N THR A 223 -0.59 11.42 8.77
CA THR A 223 -1.46 12.50 9.22
C THR A 223 -1.10 13.79 8.50
N GLN A 224 -2.05 14.73 8.38
CA GLN A 224 -1.77 16.06 7.83
C GLN A 224 -0.61 16.74 8.56
N GLY A 225 -0.59 16.70 9.89
CA GLY A 225 0.48 17.31 10.69
C GLY A 225 1.86 16.72 10.39
N LEU A 226 1.94 15.40 10.21
CA LEU A 226 3.20 14.75 9.84
C LEU A 226 3.65 15.15 8.44
N MET A 227 2.74 15.20 7.46
CA MET A 227 3.05 15.64 6.10
C MET A 227 3.55 17.10 6.05
N GLU A 228 2.94 17.99 6.83
CA GLU A 228 3.38 19.39 6.93
C GLU A 228 4.68 19.56 7.74
N ARG A 229 4.96 18.65 8.69
CA ARG A 229 6.17 18.67 9.50
C ARG A 229 7.41 18.32 8.69
N GLN A 230 7.31 17.39 7.75
CA GLN A 230 8.48 16.83 7.04
C GLN A 230 9.26 17.85 6.20
N PRO A 231 8.63 18.72 5.37
CA PRO A 231 9.37 19.77 4.66
C PRO A 231 10.07 20.75 5.62
N LYS A 232 9.47 21.05 6.77
CA LYS A 232 10.09 21.91 7.79
C LYS A 232 11.28 21.22 8.43
N LEU A 233 11.15 19.93 8.76
CA LEU A 233 12.24 19.14 9.33
C LEU A 233 13.42 19.06 8.37
N LEU A 234 13.17 18.86 7.07
CA LEU A 234 14.23 18.91 6.06
C LEU A 234 14.93 20.28 6.05
N ALA A 235 14.17 21.37 6.02
CA ALA A 235 14.75 22.72 6.01
C ALA A 235 15.59 23.00 7.26
N GLU A 236 15.10 22.60 8.44
CA GLU A 236 15.83 22.71 9.72
C GLU A 236 17.15 21.94 9.67
N ARG A 237 17.12 20.65 9.27
CA ARG A 237 18.33 19.82 9.20
C ARG A 237 19.34 20.29 8.15
N LEU A 238 18.88 20.85 7.04
CA LEU A 238 19.77 21.45 6.05
C LEU A 238 20.45 22.70 6.60
N GLN A 239 19.74 23.55 7.33
CA GLN A 239 20.30 24.76 7.94
C GLN A 239 21.29 24.49 9.07
N GLU A 240 21.29 23.28 9.64
CA GLU A 240 22.27 22.84 10.64
C GLU A 240 23.65 22.53 10.02
N LEU A 241 23.73 22.36 8.70
CA LEU A 241 24.99 22.10 8.00
C LEU A 241 25.82 23.39 7.90
N GLU A 242 27.09 23.32 8.29
CA GLU A 242 28.02 24.43 8.15
C GLU A 242 28.65 24.50 6.76
N GLY A 243 29.07 25.69 6.37
CA GLY A 243 29.84 25.92 5.15
C GLY A 243 31.32 25.57 5.34
N GLN A 244 31.99 25.34 4.21
CA GLN A 244 33.38 24.90 4.17
C GLN A 244 34.37 25.90 4.78
N ARG A 245 35.51 25.40 5.25
CA ARG A 245 36.67 26.20 5.66
C ARG A 245 37.72 26.28 4.54
N PRO A 246 37.98 27.46 3.97
CA PRO A 246 38.85 27.58 2.80
C PRO A 246 40.26 27.05 3.03
N GLY A 247 40.73 26.17 2.15
CA GLY A 247 42.07 25.59 2.20
C GLY A 247 42.16 24.33 3.07
N GLU A 248 41.04 23.85 3.62
CA GLU A 248 40.95 22.59 4.36
C GLU A 248 40.04 21.62 3.62
N VAL A 249 40.57 20.46 3.20
CA VAL A 249 39.74 19.40 2.63
C VAL A 249 38.75 18.88 3.66
N GLU A 250 37.46 19.11 3.44
CA GLU A 250 36.39 18.65 4.31
C GLU A 250 35.58 17.52 3.69
N LEU A 251 34.88 16.77 4.54
CA LEU A 251 33.98 15.71 4.13
C LEU A 251 32.56 16.07 4.57
N TYR A 252 31.66 16.17 3.59
CA TYR A 252 30.22 16.29 3.80
C TYR A 252 29.59 14.92 3.66
N ALA A 253 28.89 14.45 4.68
CA ALA A 253 28.30 13.11 4.72
C ALA A 253 26.78 13.16 4.58
N LEU A 254 26.26 12.43 3.60
CA LEU A 254 24.85 12.14 3.44
C LEU A 254 24.63 10.64 3.62
N THR A 255 23.71 10.25 4.51
CA THR A 255 23.26 8.86 4.61
C THR A 255 21.79 8.74 4.21
N PHE A 256 21.46 7.68 3.48
CA PHE A 256 20.14 7.49 2.88
C PHE A 256 19.65 6.07 3.11
N ALA A 257 18.61 5.94 3.95
CA ALA A 257 17.95 4.67 4.28
C ALA A 257 16.46 4.73 3.89
N PRO A 258 16.13 4.45 2.61
CA PRO A 258 14.78 4.65 2.06
C PRO A 258 13.79 3.52 2.34
N TYR A 259 14.22 2.39 2.91
CA TYR A 259 13.37 1.23 3.14
C TYR A 259 12.98 1.09 4.61
N GLY A 260 11.73 1.46 4.92
CA GLY A 260 11.29 1.64 6.31
C GLY A 260 10.71 0.42 7.02
N TYR A 261 10.81 -0.80 6.46
CA TYR A 261 10.28 -2.01 7.11
C TYR A 261 11.32 -2.85 7.86
N GLU A 262 12.61 -2.64 7.61
CA GLU A 262 13.68 -3.26 8.39
C GLU A 262 14.57 -2.21 9.03
N ASP A 263 14.67 -2.27 10.36
CA ASP A 263 15.47 -1.32 11.13
C ASP A 263 16.97 -1.39 10.87
N VAL A 264 17.46 -2.48 10.27
CA VAL A 264 18.88 -2.67 9.96
C VAL A 264 19.42 -1.53 9.10
N PHE A 265 18.65 -1.03 8.13
CA PHE A 265 19.06 0.07 7.25
C PHE A 265 19.14 1.39 8.00
N ARG A 266 18.17 1.66 8.90
CA ARG A 266 18.23 2.83 9.78
C ARG A 266 19.42 2.76 10.74
N ARG A 267 19.66 1.60 11.34
CA ARG A 267 20.80 1.39 12.27
C ARG A 267 22.13 1.55 11.54
N GLU A 268 22.27 0.99 10.35
CA GLU A 268 23.47 1.15 9.52
C GLU A 268 23.68 2.61 9.13
N SER A 269 22.64 3.29 8.64
CA SER A 269 22.69 4.72 8.31
C SER A 269 23.16 5.57 9.50
N ALA A 270 22.60 5.34 10.69
CA ALA A 270 23.00 6.04 11.90
C ALA A 270 24.44 5.72 12.32
N MET A 271 24.85 4.45 12.24
CA MET A 271 26.20 4.01 12.55
C MET A 271 27.24 4.64 11.60
N VAL A 272 26.99 4.62 10.30
CA VAL A 272 27.90 5.22 9.30
C VAL A 272 27.99 6.73 9.49
N ALA A 273 26.86 7.40 9.74
CA ALA A 273 26.85 8.83 10.05
C ALA A 273 27.72 9.14 11.28
N GLU A 274 27.62 8.35 12.35
CA GLU A 274 28.46 8.49 13.53
C GLU A 274 29.95 8.32 13.21
N VAL A 275 30.33 7.30 12.44
CA VAL A 275 31.73 7.09 12.02
C VAL A 275 32.24 8.29 11.23
N MET A 276 31.46 8.82 10.28
CA MET A 276 31.88 10.01 9.52
C MET A 276 32.06 11.23 10.43
N GLN A 277 31.16 11.44 11.38
CA GLN A 277 31.25 12.56 12.33
C GLN A 277 32.50 12.45 13.22
N GLN A 278 32.76 11.27 13.78
CA GLN A 278 33.83 11.06 14.76
C GLN A 278 35.21 10.89 14.12
N ARG A 279 35.29 10.18 12.99
CA ARG A 279 36.57 9.75 12.38
C ARG A 279 37.02 10.62 11.21
N PHE A 280 36.06 11.22 10.50
CA PHE A 280 36.30 11.98 9.26
C PHE A 280 36.03 13.48 9.38
N GLY A 281 35.69 13.96 10.58
CA GLY A 281 35.46 15.38 10.84
C GLY A 281 34.15 15.91 10.25
N ALA A 282 33.21 15.03 9.90
CA ALA A 282 31.92 15.43 9.32
C ALA A 282 30.88 15.89 10.36
N GLY A 283 31.29 16.19 11.60
CA GLY A 283 30.40 16.47 12.74
C GLY A 283 29.28 17.47 12.43
N ARG A 284 29.63 18.61 11.81
CA ARG A 284 28.68 19.66 11.41
C ARG A 284 28.35 19.64 9.91
N HIS A 285 28.78 18.59 9.21
CA HIS A 285 28.60 18.40 7.77
C HIS A 285 27.89 17.08 7.46
N THR A 286 27.12 16.53 8.42
CA THR A 286 26.42 15.25 8.26
C THR A 286 24.90 15.43 8.28
N LEU A 287 24.21 14.87 7.29
CA LEU A 287 22.76 14.77 7.24
C LEU A 287 22.34 13.32 7.03
N GLN A 288 21.34 12.87 7.81
CA GLN A 288 20.71 11.58 7.62
C GLN A 288 19.31 11.77 7.04
N LEU A 289 18.99 10.97 6.04
CA LEU A 289 17.64 10.80 5.51
C LEU A 289 17.21 9.36 5.79
N VAL A 290 16.06 9.20 6.47
CA VAL A 290 15.64 7.90 7.00
C VAL A 290 14.13 7.73 6.87
N ASN A 291 13.69 6.61 6.29
CA ASN A 291 12.31 6.15 6.39
C ASN A 291 12.23 5.17 7.56
N SER A 292 11.59 5.58 8.65
CA SER A 292 11.28 4.71 9.80
C SER A 292 10.20 5.36 10.65
N VAL A 293 9.28 4.56 11.17
CA VAL A 293 8.20 5.03 12.04
C VAL A 293 8.72 5.53 13.40
N ASP A 294 9.88 5.05 13.84
CA ASP A 294 10.50 5.43 15.11
C ASP A 294 11.17 6.82 15.08
N THR A 295 11.51 7.31 13.89
CA THR A 295 12.35 8.52 13.73
C THR A 295 11.67 9.63 12.94
N LEU A 296 10.33 9.60 12.86
CA LEU A 296 9.52 10.54 12.08
C LEU A 296 9.76 12.01 12.41
N GLU A 297 10.10 12.33 13.66
CA GLU A 297 10.37 13.72 14.07
C GLU A 297 11.87 14.04 14.15
N GLN A 298 12.72 13.03 14.03
CA GLN A 298 14.17 13.16 14.20
C GLN A 298 14.87 13.40 12.87
N TRP A 299 14.49 12.63 11.83
CA TRP A 299 15.13 12.66 10.52
C TRP A 299 14.12 12.93 9.41
N PRO A 300 14.48 13.73 8.40
CA PRO A 300 13.65 13.89 7.21
C PRO A 300 13.52 12.56 6.46
N TRP A 301 12.38 12.34 5.83
CA TRP A 301 12.15 11.13 5.05
C TRP A 301 13.17 10.95 3.92
N ALA A 302 13.66 9.73 3.79
CA ALA A 302 14.48 9.26 2.69
C ALA A 302 13.63 9.05 1.44
N THR A 303 13.37 10.15 0.74
CA THR A 303 12.74 10.15 -0.59
C THR A 303 13.74 10.62 -1.64
N PRO A 304 13.63 10.17 -2.90
CA PRO A 304 14.46 10.66 -4.01
C PRO A 304 14.54 12.19 -4.09
N LEU A 305 13.38 12.87 -3.96
CA LEU A 305 13.32 14.34 -3.97
C LEU A 305 14.06 15.00 -2.80
N ASN A 306 14.03 14.40 -1.61
CA ASN A 306 14.77 14.94 -0.47
C ASN A 306 16.28 14.68 -0.60
N LEU A 307 16.68 13.56 -1.20
CA LEU A 307 18.08 13.27 -1.50
C LEU A 307 18.64 14.26 -2.53
N GLU A 308 17.93 14.50 -3.63
CA GLU A 308 18.30 15.50 -4.64
C GLU A 308 18.45 16.90 -4.01
N ARG A 309 17.48 17.33 -3.20
CA ARG A 309 17.56 18.60 -2.47
C ARG A 309 18.75 18.68 -1.52
N ALA A 310 19.05 17.59 -0.81
CA ALA A 310 20.20 17.52 0.08
C ALA A 310 21.53 17.62 -0.68
N ILE A 311 21.67 16.90 -1.80
CA ILE A 311 22.84 16.98 -2.68
C ILE A 311 23.04 18.41 -3.16
N HIS A 312 21.99 19.05 -3.68
CA HIS A 312 22.07 20.43 -4.12
C HIS A 312 22.42 21.39 -2.99
N HIS A 313 21.84 21.22 -1.79
CA HIS A 313 22.16 22.09 -0.66
C HIS A 313 23.63 21.97 -0.23
N VAL A 314 24.13 20.73 -0.09
CA VAL A 314 25.55 20.49 0.23
C VAL A 314 26.47 21.10 -0.82
N ALA A 315 26.12 21.01 -2.11
CA ALA A 315 26.89 21.63 -3.19
C ALA A 315 27.05 23.15 -3.07
N HIS A 316 26.13 23.84 -2.38
CA HIS A 316 26.22 25.29 -2.11
C HIS A 316 27.09 25.61 -0.89
N LEU A 317 27.27 24.66 0.03
CA LEU A 317 28.05 24.85 1.26
C LEU A 317 29.53 24.46 1.07
N MET A 318 29.77 23.41 0.28
CA MET A 318 31.11 22.87 0.04
C MET A 318 31.86 23.63 -1.06
N ASP A 319 33.18 23.62 -1.00
CA ASP A 319 34.01 23.95 -2.15
C ASP A 319 34.08 22.72 -3.06
N ARG A 320 33.43 22.79 -4.22
CA ARG A 320 33.27 21.65 -5.13
C ARG A 320 34.58 21.18 -5.77
N GLU A 321 35.65 21.98 -5.73
CA GLU A 321 36.98 21.57 -6.18
C GLU A 321 37.81 20.95 -5.04
N GLU A 322 37.59 21.42 -3.81
CA GLU A 322 38.39 21.05 -2.63
C GLU A 322 37.78 19.95 -1.78
N ASP A 323 36.49 20.02 -1.48
CA ASP A 323 35.80 19.14 -0.52
C ASP A 323 35.30 17.85 -1.15
N ILE A 324 34.97 16.89 -0.30
CA ILE A 324 34.46 15.56 -0.66
C ILE A 324 33.01 15.41 -0.22
N LEU A 325 32.13 14.99 -1.14
CA LEU A 325 30.82 14.47 -0.77
C LEU A 325 30.93 12.95 -0.54
N PHE A 326 30.64 12.51 0.68
CA PHE A 326 30.41 11.13 1.03
C PHE A 326 28.91 10.84 1.02
N LEU A 327 28.49 9.82 0.28
CA LEU A 327 27.11 9.36 0.21
C LEU A 327 27.06 7.87 0.55
N HIS A 328 26.32 7.50 1.59
CA HIS A 328 26.06 6.11 1.94
C HIS A 328 24.59 5.76 1.74
N LEU A 329 24.35 4.81 0.85
CA LEU A 329 23.03 4.29 0.49
C LEU A 329 22.88 2.90 1.09
N THR A 330 21.84 2.66 1.89
CA THR A 330 21.59 1.34 2.49
C THR A 330 20.13 0.95 2.33
N SER A 331 19.88 -0.17 1.64
CA SER A 331 18.54 -0.67 1.33
C SER A 331 18.61 -2.09 0.73
N HIS A 332 17.46 -2.64 0.33
CA HIS A 332 17.43 -3.73 -0.64
C HIS A 332 17.83 -3.23 -2.03
N GLY A 333 18.40 -4.13 -2.84
CA GLY A 333 18.76 -3.87 -4.23
C GLY A 333 18.18 -4.93 -5.15
N ALA A 334 17.92 -4.56 -6.39
CA ALA A 334 17.42 -5.44 -7.44
C ALA A 334 18.49 -5.69 -8.52
N ALA A 335 18.35 -6.79 -9.26
CA ALA A 335 19.33 -7.21 -10.26
C ALA A 335 19.46 -6.25 -11.46
N ASP A 336 18.48 -5.38 -11.66
CA ASP A 336 18.50 -4.26 -12.62
C ASP A 336 19.20 -3.01 -12.08
N GLY A 337 19.75 -3.08 -10.86
CA GLY A 337 20.49 -1.99 -10.22
C GLY A 337 19.64 -1.00 -9.43
N GLU A 338 18.32 -1.22 -9.31
CA GLU A 338 17.48 -0.35 -8.48
C GLU A 338 17.77 -0.50 -6.99
N LEU A 339 17.91 0.63 -6.29
CA LEU A 339 17.91 0.71 -4.83
C LEU A 339 16.46 0.90 -4.35
N ALA A 340 15.91 -0.11 -3.68
CA ALA A 340 14.51 -0.12 -3.27
C ALA A 340 14.21 1.02 -2.28
N ALA A 341 13.06 1.64 -2.41
CA ALA A 341 12.53 2.59 -1.45
C ALA A 341 11.12 2.17 -1.04
N SER A 342 10.80 2.24 0.25
CA SER A 342 9.44 1.94 0.69
C SER A 342 9.09 2.62 2.00
N PHE A 343 7.92 3.27 2.01
CA PHE A 343 7.37 3.86 3.22
C PHE A 343 5.84 4.00 3.17
N TRP A 344 5.15 2.87 2.98
CA TRP A 344 3.69 2.82 2.88
C TRP A 344 3.01 3.53 4.07
N PRO A 345 1.94 4.32 3.86
CA PRO A 345 1.17 4.47 2.62
C PRO A 345 1.71 5.50 1.61
N MET A 346 2.88 6.10 1.87
CA MET A 346 3.52 6.97 0.89
C MET A 346 4.18 6.13 -0.20
N THR A 347 3.85 6.42 -1.45
CA THR A 347 4.60 5.90 -2.60
C THR A 347 5.94 6.62 -2.67
N VAL A 348 7.03 5.85 -2.68
CA VAL A 348 8.39 6.35 -2.81
C VAL A 348 9.05 5.60 -3.96
N GLU A 349 9.58 6.34 -4.92
CA GLU A 349 10.26 5.75 -6.08
C GLU A 349 11.63 5.20 -5.66
N ALA A 350 12.04 4.11 -6.30
CA ALA A 350 13.39 3.58 -6.19
C ALA A 350 14.41 4.56 -6.80
N ILE A 351 15.70 4.37 -6.48
CA ILE A 351 16.79 5.18 -7.02
C ILE A 351 17.69 4.29 -7.88
N THR A 352 18.14 4.81 -9.02
CA THR A 352 19.09 4.13 -9.91
C THR A 352 20.45 4.86 -9.89
N PRO A 353 21.55 4.21 -10.29
CA PRO A 353 22.84 4.89 -10.36
C PRO A 353 22.86 6.03 -11.40
N GLU A 354 22.07 5.95 -12.47
CA GLU A 354 21.99 6.99 -13.51
C GLU A 354 21.37 8.27 -12.98
N ILE A 355 20.26 8.17 -12.24
CA ILE A 355 19.59 9.35 -11.71
C ILE A 355 20.42 10.01 -10.60
N LEU A 356 21.10 9.20 -9.78
CA LEU A 356 22.05 9.74 -8.80
C LEU A 356 23.20 10.47 -9.49
N LYS A 357 23.81 9.86 -10.52
CA LYS A 357 24.86 10.51 -11.31
C LYS A 357 24.40 11.84 -11.86
N GLN A 358 23.20 11.87 -12.43
CA GLN A 358 22.60 13.08 -12.97
C GLN A 358 22.51 14.19 -11.91
N TRP A 359 22.00 13.90 -10.71
CA TRP A 359 21.90 14.90 -9.64
C TRP A 359 23.29 15.40 -9.18
N LEU A 360 24.25 14.49 -9.02
CA LEU A 360 25.62 14.85 -8.62
C LEU A 360 26.29 15.74 -9.68
N ASP A 361 26.15 15.41 -10.96
CA ASP A 361 26.68 16.16 -12.10
C ASP A 361 26.00 17.54 -12.20
N GLN A 362 24.67 17.61 -12.06
CA GLN A 362 23.90 18.86 -12.08
C GLN A 362 24.23 19.78 -10.90
N ALA A 363 24.48 19.22 -9.72
CA ALA A 363 24.95 19.97 -8.55
C ALA A 363 26.42 20.41 -8.68
N GLY A 364 27.17 19.86 -9.65
CA GLY A 364 28.58 20.15 -9.88
C GLY A 364 29.50 19.58 -8.80
N ILE A 365 29.06 18.56 -8.07
CA ILE A 365 29.89 17.86 -7.08
C ILE A 365 30.99 17.13 -7.83
N ARG A 366 32.28 17.42 -7.60
CA ARG A 366 33.37 16.70 -8.27
C ARG A 366 33.86 15.51 -7.49
N ASN A 367 34.36 15.74 -6.27
CA ASN A 367 34.97 14.68 -5.46
C ASN A 367 33.89 13.91 -4.70
N ARG A 368 33.73 12.62 -5.03
CA ARG A 368 32.62 11.78 -4.57
C ARG A 368 33.14 10.49 -3.95
N VAL A 369 32.60 10.12 -2.80
CA VAL A 369 32.74 8.79 -2.20
C VAL A 369 31.35 8.21 -2.05
N ILE A 370 31.02 7.21 -2.84
CA ILE A 370 29.69 6.59 -2.89
C ILE A 370 29.79 5.16 -2.36
N SER A 371 29.05 4.90 -1.29
CA SER A 371 28.95 3.59 -0.67
C SER A 371 27.55 3.04 -0.86
N VAL A 372 27.42 1.87 -1.48
CA VAL A 372 26.13 1.23 -1.77
C VAL A 372 26.03 -0.11 -1.04
N SER A 373 25.27 -0.13 0.04
CA SER A 373 24.97 -1.30 0.86
C SER A 373 23.65 -1.91 0.42
N ALA A 374 23.70 -2.73 -0.64
CA ALA A 374 22.54 -3.41 -1.22
C ALA A 374 22.94 -4.67 -2.01
N CYS A 375 21.97 -5.56 -2.28
CA CYS A 375 22.14 -6.67 -3.21
C CYS A 375 22.38 -6.18 -4.63
N TYR A 376 23.16 -6.91 -5.43
CA TYR A 376 23.47 -6.57 -6.83
C TYR A 376 24.11 -5.18 -7.00
N SER A 377 24.68 -4.61 -5.93
CA SER A 377 25.16 -3.23 -5.91
C SER A 377 26.37 -3.00 -6.82
N GLY A 378 27.05 -4.03 -7.31
CA GLY A 378 28.09 -3.92 -8.33
C GLY A 378 27.61 -3.22 -9.61
N ASN A 379 26.31 -3.26 -9.92
CA ASN A 379 25.69 -2.50 -11.01
C ASN A 379 25.83 -0.98 -10.87
N TRP A 380 26.16 -0.47 -9.68
CA TRP A 380 26.37 0.96 -9.43
C TRP A 380 27.78 1.44 -9.79
N ILE A 381 28.76 0.54 -9.99
CA ILE A 381 30.14 0.93 -10.21
C ILE A 381 30.33 1.61 -11.57
N GLU A 382 30.01 0.91 -12.66
CA GLU A 382 30.27 1.42 -14.02
C GLU A 382 29.55 2.74 -14.32
N PRO A 383 28.26 2.94 -13.96
CA PRO A 383 27.59 4.20 -14.25
C PRO A 383 28.15 5.39 -13.47
N LEU A 384 28.71 5.17 -12.27
CA LEU A 384 29.21 6.24 -11.39
C LEU A 384 30.73 6.44 -11.46
N ALA A 385 31.48 5.50 -12.04
CA ALA A 385 32.94 5.54 -12.07
C ALA A 385 33.48 6.69 -12.92
N ASP A 386 34.35 7.50 -12.34
CA ASP A 386 35.19 8.49 -13.02
C ASP A 386 36.48 8.75 -12.22
N GLU A 387 37.33 9.67 -12.67
CA GLU A 387 38.60 9.99 -12.00
C GLU A 387 38.41 10.63 -10.61
N HIS A 388 37.25 11.26 -10.35
CA HIS A 388 36.92 11.96 -9.12
C HIS A 388 35.95 11.19 -8.21
N THR A 389 35.64 9.93 -8.53
CA THR A 389 34.68 9.12 -7.79
C THR A 389 35.31 7.85 -7.25
N LEU A 390 35.09 7.60 -5.96
CA LEU A 390 35.26 6.30 -5.35
C LEU A 390 33.87 5.68 -5.20
N VAL A 391 33.65 4.50 -5.76
CA VAL A 391 32.42 3.70 -5.56
C VAL A 391 32.79 2.40 -4.88
N MET A 392 32.13 2.07 -3.77
CA MET A 392 32.27 0.79 -3.08
C MET A 392 30.90 0.16 -2.81
N THR A 393 30.82 -1.16 -2.99
CA THR A 393 29.55 -1.89 -3.02
C THR A 393 29.60 -3.08 -2.07
N ALA A 394 28.46 -3.40 -1.45
CA ALA A 394 28.32 -4.55 -0.56
C ALA A 394 28.31 -5.90 -1.28
N ALA A 395 27.99 -5.90 -2.58
CA ALA A 395 28.04 -7.08 -3.42
C ALA A 395 28.51 -6.73 -4.84
N ASP A 396 28.87 -7.73 -5.63
CA ASP A 396 29.03 -7.57 -7.07
C ASP A 396 27.67 -7.49 -7.81
N ALA A 397 27.69 -7.45 -9.13
CA ALA A 397 26.49 -7.29 -9.96
C ALA A 397 25.62 -8.54 -10.07
N GLU A 398 26.14 -9.72 -9.68
CA GLU A 398 25.49 -11.02 -9.89
C GLU A 398 25.03 -11.66 -8.57
N ASN A 399 25.52 -11.18 -7.43
CA ASN A 399 25.28 -11.76 -6.11
C ASN A 399 24.48 -10.86 -5.17
N THR A 400 23.81 -11.50 -4.22
CA THR A 400 23.13 -10.82 -3.11
C THR A 400 24.11 -10.42 -2.00
N SER A 401 23.82 -9.31 -1.32
CA SER A 401 24.50 -8.93 -0.07
C SER A 401 23.84 -9.62 1.14
N TYR A 402 24.53 -9.68 2.28
CA TYR A 402 24.04 -10.43 3.45
C TYR A 402 23.90 -9.57 4.71
N GLY A 403 23.06 -10.06 5.63
CA GLY A 403 22.83 -9.40 6.93
C GLY A 403 21.72 -8.34 6.94
N CYS A 404 20.89 -8.22 5.90
CA CYS A 404 19.74 -7.30 5.85
C CYS A 404 18.47 -7.81 6.57
N GLY A 405 18.57 -8.92 7.33
CA GLY A 405 17.44 -9.48 8.07
C GLY A 405 16.97 -8.59 9.23
N ARG A 406 15.69 -8.70 9.59
CA ARG A 406 15.04 -7.90 10.67
C ARG A 406 15.78 -7.91 12.00
N ARG A 407 16.32 -9.07 12.37
CA ARG A 407 17.04 -9.29 13.64
C ARG A 407 18.53 -8.95 13.55
N SER A 408 19.03 -8.59 12.37
CA SER A 408 20.43 -8.20 12.19
C SER A 408 20.63 -6.79 12.74
N GLU A 409 21.63 -6.61 13.61
CA GLU A 409 21.97 -5.28 14.12
C GLU A 409 22.45 -4.36 12.99
N LEU A 410 23.33 -4.87 12.13
CA LEU A 410 23.92 -4.20 10.97
C LEU A 410 24.06 -5.19 9.81
N THR A 411 24.11 -4.69 8.58
CA THR A 411 24.53 -5.49 7.42
C THR A 411 25.99 -5.92 7.57
N TYR A 412 26.39 -7.01 6.91
CA TYR A 412 27.76 -7.51 7.03
C TYR A 412 28.77 -6.52 6.45
N PHE A 413 28.42 -5.88 5.34
CA PHE A 413 29.23 -4.84 4.73
C PHE A 413 29.36 -3.60 5.62
N GLY A 414 28.22 -3.05 6.08
CA GLY A 414 28.20 -1.89 6.98
C GLY A 414 29.04 -2.13 8.23
N ARG A 415 28.86 -3.29 8.86
CA ARG A 415 29.63 -3.69 10.05
C ARG A 415 31.13 -3.82 9.75
N ALA A 416 31.51 -4.57 8.73
CA ALA A 416 32.92 -4.85 8.46
C ALA A 416 33.67 -3.58 8.03
N VAL A 417 33.16 -2.84 7.03
CA VAL A 417 33.84 -1.66 6.49
C VAL A 417 33.81 -0.49 7.47
N PHE A 418 32.64 -0.15 8.03
CA PHE A 418 32.49 1.08 8.79
C PHE A 418 32.70 0.87 10.28
N ASP A 419 31.91 -0.03 10.90
CA ASP A 419 31.91 -0.19 12.35
C ASP A 419 33.20 -0.80 12.90
N GLU A 420 33.87 -1.64 12.12
CA GLU A 420 35.12 -2.29 12.51
C GLU A 420 36.32 -1.56 11.90
N GLN A 421 36.47 -1.58 10.56
CA GLN A 421 37.67 -1.06 9.93
C GLN A 421 37.82 0.47 10.02
N LEU A 422 36.83 1.25 9.57
CA LEU A 422 36.93 2.72 9.59
C LEU A 422 36.79 3.33 10.99
N ARG A 423 35.98 2.71 11.86
CA ARG A 423 35.81 3.19 13.24
C ARG A 423 37.07 3.04 14.07
N SER A 424 37.89 1.99 13.82
CA SER A 424 38.95 1.60 14.76
C SER A 424 40.33 1.43 14.13
N HIS A 425 40.45 1.01 12.87
CA HIS A 425 41.73 0.53 12.32
C HIS A 425 42.39 1.47 11.32
N THR A 426 41.64 2.04 10.38
CA THR A 426 42.18 2.92 9.32
C THR A 426 41.26 4.11 9.05
N ARG A 427 41.78 5.13 8.36
CA ARG A 427 40.98 6.22 7.76
C ARG A 427 40.92 6.11 6.23
N SER A 428 41.54 5.10 5.63
CA SER A 428 41.47 4.84 4.20
C SER A 428 40.30 3.93 3.86
N PHE A 429 39.41 4.40 3.00
CA PHE A 429 38.29 3.60 2.48
C PHE A 429 38.77 2.36 1.72
N ALA A 430 39.87 2.48 0.96
CA ALA A 430 40.41 1.37 0.18
C ALA A 430 41.02 0.29 1.09
N GLU A 431 41.77 0.68 2.12
CA GLU A 431 42.32 -0.26 3.09
C GLU A 431 41.21 -0.93 3.91
N ALA A 432 40.20 -0.16 4.34
CA ALA A 432 39.05 -0.69 5.07
C ALA A 432 38.25 -1.71 4.24
N HIS A 433 38.00 -1.41 2.97
CA HIS A 433 37.34 -2.34 2.05
C HIS A 433 38.15 -3.63 1.88
N ALA A 434 39.46 -3.51 1.60
CA ALA A 434 40.35 -4.66 1.43
C ALA A 434 40.39 -5.56 2.68
N ALA A 435 40.43 -4.97 3.88
CA ALA A 435 40.40 -5.71 5.15
C ALA A 435 39.02 -6.30 5.48
N ALA A 436 37.93 -5.67 5.03
CA ALA A 436 36.57 -6.14 5.26
C ALA A 436 36.20 -7.37 4.41
N ARG A 437 36.71 -7.48 3.17
CA ARG A 437 36.39 -8.61 2.26
C ARG A 437 36.56 -9.99 2.90
N PRO A 438 37.74 -10.37 3.45
CA PRO A 438 37.90 -11.71 4.05
C PRO A 438 36.98 -11.92 5.28
N LEU A 439 36.66 -10.86 6.03
CA LEU A 439 35.74 -10.93 7.17
C LEU A 439 34.30 -11.20 6.72
N ILE A 440 33.85 -10.54 5.66
CA ILE A 440 32.51 -10.74 5.08
C ILE A 440 32.40 -12.15 4.54
N GLU A 441 33.39 -12.62 3.77
CA GLU A 441 33.42 -13.99 3.22
C GLU A 441 33.32 -15.04 4.33
N GLN A 442 34.10 -14.87 5.42
CA GLN A 442 34.06 -15.77 6.56
C GLN A 442 32.67 -15.79 7.21
N ARG A 443 32.07 -14.62 7.48
CA ARG A 443 30.76 -14.52 8.14
C ARG A 443 29.64 -15.12 7.28
N GLU A 444 29.69 -14.94 5.97
CA GLU A 444 28.70 -15.50 5.04
C GLU A 444 28.79 -17.03 5.00
N LYS A 445 30.00 -17.59 5.03
CA LYS A 445 30.21 -19.04 5.16
C LYS A 445 29.68 -19.58 6.49
N GLU A 446 30.00 -18.90 7.59
CA GLU A 446 29.54 -19.28 8.93
C GLU A 446 28.01 -19.18 9.09
N ALA A 447 27.39 -18.21 8.42
CA ALA A 447 25.94 -18.06 8.38
C ALA A 447 25.24 -19.02 7.41
N GLY A 448 25.99 -19.79 6.62
CA GLY A 448 25.45 -20.76 5.67
C GLY A 448 24.74 -20.13 4.46
N LYS A 449 25.23 -18.97 3.97
CA LYS A 449 24.73 -18.35 2.73
C LYS A 449 24.90 -19.33 1.56
N ASP A 450 23.81 -19.64 0.88
CA ASP A 450 23.73 -20.71 -0.14
C ASP A 450 23.66 -20.19 -1.59
N ASP A 451 23.52 -18.88 -1.77
CA ASP A 451 23.42 -18.18 -3.06
C ASP A 451 24.72 -17.45 -3.45
N GLY A 452 25.88 -17.97 -3.03
CA GLY A 452 27.21 -17.47 -3.42
C GLY A 452 27.78 -16.39 -2.49
N TYR A 453 29.08 -16.08 -2.64
CA TYR A 453 29.74 -15.00 -1.88
C TYR A 453 29.31 -13.64 -2.43
N SER A 454 28.97 -12.69 -1.56
CA SER A 454 28.58 -11.33 -1.99
C SER A 454 29.66 -10.63 -2.83
N ASN A 455 30.94 -10.91 -2.57
CA ASN A 455 32.09 -10.37 -3.29
C ASN A 455 32.06 -8.82 -3.40
N PRO A 456 32.16 -8.09 -2.26
CA PRO A 456 32.19 -6.63 -2.26
C PRO A 456 33.25 -6.07 -3.22
N GLN A 457 32.89 -5.03 -3.96
CA GLN A 457 33.73 -4.42 -4.99
C GLN A 457 34.05 -2.96 -4.64
N ILE A 458 35.16 -2.44 -5.18
CA ILE A 458 35.56 -1.05 -5.05
C ILE A 458 36.24 -0.57 -6.33
N ARG A 459 35.92 0.65 -6.75
CA ARG A 459 36.58 1.38 -7.82
C ARG A 459 37.01 2.74 -7.28
N VAL A 460 38.28 3.08 -7.45
CA VAL A 460 38.87 4.33 -6.96
C VAL A 460 39.41 5.10 -8.16
N GLY A 461 38.88 6.30 -8.40
CA GLY A 461 39.45 7.25 -9.36
C GLY A 461 40.78 7.84 -8.87
N SER A 462 41.67 8.16 -9.79
CA SER A 462 43.01 8.68 -9.47
C SER A 462 42.97 10.04 -8.75
N ALA A 463 42.07 10.95 -9.16
CA ALA A 463 41.97 12.29 -8.59
C ALA A 463 41.30 12.26 -7.19
N ILE A 464 40.27 11.43 -6.99
CA ILE A 464 39.68 11.26 -5.66
C ILE A 464 40.64 10.60 -4.67
N GLU A 465 41.50 9.68 -5.14
CA GLU A 465 42.50 9.05 -4.30
C GLU A 465 43.47 10.08 -3.71
N GLU A 466 43.95 11.02 -4.53
CA GLU A 466 44.79 12.12 -4.06
C GLU A 466 44.05 12.98 -3.04
N ARG A 467 42.79 13.30 -3.30
CA ARG A 467 41.97 14.12 -2.40
C ARG A 467 41.74 13.43 -1.05
N LEU A 468 41.48 12.13 -1.04
CA LEU A 468 41.35 11.33 0.17
C LEU A 468 42.64 11.30 0.98
N ARG A 469 43.81 11.18 0.34
CA ARG A 469 45.11 11.26 1.04
C ARG A 469 45.37 12.64 1.67
N LEU A 470 44.82 13.72 1.12
CA LEU A 470 44.89 15.05 1.74
C LEU A 470 43.98 15.13 2.97
N LEU A 471 42.76 14.60 2.87
CA LEU A 471 41.84 14.49 4.01
C LEU A 471 42.45 13.66 5.15
N GLU A 472 43.02 12.48 4.83
CA GLU A 472 43.68 11.61 5.81
C GLU A 472 44.84 12.29 6.53
N ARG A 473 45.70 13.00 5.79
CA ARG A 473 46.81 13.79 6.37
C ARG A 473 46.29 14.84 7.35
N ARG A 474 45.30 15.63 6.94
CA ARG A 474 44.65 16.63 7.82
C ARG A 474 44.12 16.00 9.11
N LEU A 475 43.44 14.85 8.99
CA LEU A 475 42.85 14.14 10.14
C LEU A 475 43.90 13.45 11.03
N GLY A 476 45.08 13.13 10.50
CA GLY A 476 46.22 12.60 11.24
C GLY A 476 46.99 13.67 12.01
N ASP A 477 47.09 14.87 11.46
CA ASP A 477 47.78 16.02 12.06
C ASP A 477 46.92 16.75 13.12
N ALA A 478 45.61 16.50 13.14
CA ALA A 478 44.70 17.08 14.13
C ALA A 478 44.98 16.50 15.54
N PRO A 479 45.20 17.34 16.57
CA PRO A 479 45.40 16.86 17.94
C PRO A 479 44.16 16.07 18.39
N ALA A 480 44.38 14.90 18.98
CA ALA A 480 43.30 14.08 19.52
C ALA A 480 42.43 14.93 20.46
N ARG A 481 41.17 15.16 20.10
CA ARG A 481 40.24 15.86 20.98
C ARG A 481 40.02 14.99 22.23
N PRO A 482 40.13 15.57 23.44
CA PRO A 482 40.05 14.85 24.70
C PRO A 482 38.68 14.21 24.94
#